data_AF-A0A9D4VCS0-F1
#
_entry.id   AF-A0A9D4VCS0-F1
#
_cell.length_a   1.000
_cell.length_b   1.000
_cell.length_c   1.000
_cell.angle_alpha   90.00
_cell.angle_beta   90.00
_cell.angle_gamma   90.00
#
_symmetry.space_group_name_H-M   'P 1'
#
loop_
_entity.id
_entity.type
_entity.pdbx_description
1 polymer ?
#
loop_
_entity_poly.entity_id
_entity_poly.type
_entity_poly.pdbx_seq_one_letter_code
_entity_poly.pdbx_strand_id
1 'polypeptide(L)'
;MRTAIASSTLQPLLNCSCPSVISFSRRGRSPRTTGSRASSMDASFTQKPSTSRLVPNARRTLLAELQDMKDEKNIAGPLEYELPLRIALYPDPKLRATNKRITVFDEKLEKLAKEMFEVMYETDGVGLSAPQVGVNVQLMVFNPEGERGKGEEIVLANPKIFKYASKRTLFAEGCLSFPEIEADVERPVSVKIEAQDLKGKKFDIHLKGFEARIFQHEFDHLQSTLFFERMTPAVLETIIPALQKLENDYMQKTGQPAPET
;
A
#
# COMPACT_ATOMS: atom_id res chain seq x y z
N MET A 1 -23.64 3.63 -26.04
CA MET A 1 -22.59 2.97 -26.87
C MET A 1 -21.77 2.07 -25.96
N ARG A 2 -21.12 1.01 -26.48
CA ARG A 2 -20.51 -0.07 -25.65
C ARG A 2 -18.97 0.00 -25.64
N THR A 3 -18.38 -0.21 -24.46
CA THR A 3 -17.12 -0.93 -24.22
C THR A 3 -17.05 -1.22 -22.70
N ALA A 4 -16.64 -2.39 -22.21
CA ALA A 4 -16.26 -3.64 -22.87
C ALA A 4 -16.93 -4.85 -22.18
N ILE A 5 -17.14 -5.94 -22.93
CA ILE A 5 -17.73 -7.20 -22.43
C ILE A 5 -16.72 -8.31 -22.67
N ALA A 6 -16.29 -9.02 -21.62
CA ALA A 6 -15.54 -10.25 -21.76
C ALA A 6 -16.47 -11.39 -22.21
N SER A 7 -16.10 -12.10 -23.27
CA SER A 7 -16.84 -13.28 -23.75
C SER A 7 -15.96 -14.52 -23.58
N SER A 8 -16.48 -15.49 -22.82
CA SER A 8 -15.89 -16.82 -22.63
C SER A 8 -16.76 -17.89 -23.29
N THR A 9 -16.18 -19.05 -23.61
CA THR A 9 -16.97 -20.25 -23.94
C THR A 9 -16.25 -21.54 -23.52
N LEU A 10 -16.86 -22.26 -22.57
CA LEU A 10 -16.78 -23.71 -22.29
C LEU A 10 -15.43 -24.36 -21.91
N GLN A 11 -15.33 -25.35 -21.00
CA GLN A 11 -16.23 -25.90 -19.94
C GLN A 11 -15.36 -26.77 -18.96
N PRO A 12 -15.89 -27.49 -17.93
CA PRO A 12 -15.18 -27.63 -16.64
C PRO A 12 -14.53 -29.00 -16.40
N LEU A 13 -13.71 -29.09 -15.35
CA LEU A 13 -13.45 -30.34 -14.62
C LEU A 13 -13.56 -30.15 -13.10
N LEU A 14 -13.89 -31.25 -12.41
CA LEU A 14 -14.44 -31.27 -11.05
C LEU A 14 -13.39 -31.29 -9.92
N ASN A 15 -13.88 -30.86 -8.75
CA ASN A 15 -13.73 -31.49 -7.42
C ASN A 15 -12.54 -31.20 -6.47
N CYS A 16 -12.93 -31.25 -5.19
CA CYS A 16 -12.18 -31.58 -3.97
C CYS A 16 -11.49 -30.48 -3.14
N SER A 17 -12.29 -29.91 -2.24
CA SER A 17 -12.18 -30.08 -0.77
C SER A 17 -10.97 -29.56 0.05
N CYS A 18 -11.33 -28.66 0.96
CA CYS A 18 -10.79 -28.41 2.31
C CYS A 18 -9.48 -27.59 2.49
N PRO A 19 -9.44 -26.69 3.50
CA PRO A 19 -8.31 -25.79 3.74
C PRO A 19 -7.26 -26.38 4.69
N SER A 20 -5.98 -26.13 4.41
CA SER A 20 -4.87 -26.48 5.31
C SER A 20 -4.14 -25.24 5.82
N VAL A 21 -4.32 -24.94 7.11
CA VAL A 21 -3.56 -23.93 7.84
C VAL A 21 -2.12 -24.39 7.98
N ILE A 22 -1.13 -23.62 7.48
CA ILE A 22 0.28 -24.04 7.51
C ILE A 22 1.00 -23.47 8.74
N SER A 23 1.42 -24.37 9.62
CA SER A 23 2.37 -24.11 10.70
C SER A 23 3.80 -24.37 10.25
N PHE A 24 4.74 -23.47 10.58
CA PHE A 24 6.14 -23.60 10.16
C PHE A 24 6.97 -24.41 11.17
N SER A 25 7.47 -25.56 10.73
CA SER A 25 8.40 -26.40 11.49
C SER A 25 9.85 -25.90 11.43
N ARG A 26 10.54 -25.92 12.58
CA ARG A 26 11.95 -25.49 12.71
C ARG A 26 12.90 -26.59 12.22
N ARG A 27 13.85 -26.26 11.34
CA ARG A 27 14.95 -27.19 10.98
C ARG A 27 16.07 -27.13 12.01
N GLY A 28 16.52 -28.31 12.45
CA GLY A 28 17.59 -28.49 13.44
C GLY A 28 19.00 -28.29 12.90
N ARG A 29 19.96 -28.23 13.84
CA ARG A 29 21.40 -28.01 13.63
C ARG A 29 22.15 -29.33 13.86
N SER A 30 23.25 -29.59 13.15
CA SER A 30 24.13 -30.75 13.36
C SER A 30 25.62 -30.32 13.44
N PRO A 31 26.54 -31.03 14.13
CA PRO A 31 27.75 -30.42 14.68
C PRO A 31 29.12 -30.96 14.18
N ARG A 32 30.16 -30.16 14.47
CA ARG A 32 31.60 -30.46 14.72
C ARG A 32 32.31 -31.68 14.09
N THR A 33 33.48 -31.41 13.51
CA THR A 33 34.70 -32.24 13.61
C THR A 33 35.89 -31.42 14.16
N THR A 34 37.10 -31.98 14.29
CA THR A 34 38.19 -31.42 15.15
C THR A 34 39.64 -31.75 14.74
N GLY A 35 40.59 -30.86 15.09
CA GLY A 35 42.05 -31.10 15.09
C GLY A 35 42.83 -30.30 14.02
N SER A 36 44.15 -30.11 14.10
CA SER A 36 45.16 -30.18 15.20
C SER A 36 46.54 -29.70 14.69
N ARG A 37 47.27 -28.85 15.44
CA ARG A 37 48.76 -28.59 15.51
C ARG A 37 49.64 -28.59 14.21
N ALA A 38 50.76 -27.87 14.06
CA ALA A 38 51.50 -26.83 14.81
C ALA A 38 52.65 -26.25 13.92
N SER A 39 53.30 -25.13 14.33
CA SER A 39 54.68 -24.65 13.97
C SER A 39 55.08 -24.43 12.48
N SER A 40 55.93 -23.47 12.07
CA SER A 40 56.66 -22.35 12.74
C SER A 40 57.41 -21.47 11.70
N MET A 41 57.90 -20.29 12.16
CA MET A 41 59.00 -19.45 11.61
C MET A 41 58.72 -18.40 10.50
N ASP A 42 59.54 -17.34 10.61
CA ASP A 42 59.41 -15.96 10.16
C ASP A 42 59.40 -15.65 8.65
N ALA A 43 58.72 -14.55 8.30
CA ALA A 43 59.28 -13.52 7.43
C ALA A 43 58.59 -12.15 7.69
N SER A 44 59.37 -11.07 7.70
CA SER A 44 58.92 -9.71 8.02
C SER A 44 58.64 -8.86 6.77
N PHE A 45 57.46 -8.22 6.67
CA PHE A 45 57.32 -6.98 5.88
C PHE A 45 56.07 -6.13 6.21
N THR A 46 56.30 -4.86 6.55
CA THR A 46 55.39 -3.68 6.47
C THR A 46 53.93 -3.82 6.93
N GLN A 47 53.60 -3.19 8.08
CA GLN A 47 52.23 -2.74 8.36
C GLN A 47 51.89 -1.51 7.48
N LYS A 48 50.71 -1.51 6.86
CA LYS A 48 50.05 -0.29 6.34
C LYS A 48 48.92 0.11 7.28
N PRO A 49 48.63 1.42 7.47
CA PRO A 49 47.67 1.88 8.46
C PRO A 49 46.24 1.47 8.12
N SER A 50 45.46 1.19 9.16
CA SER A 50 44.05 0.84 9.05
C SER A 50 43.20 2.03 8.62
N THR A 51 42.76 2.05 7.36
CA THR A 51 41.65 2.93 6.94
C THR A 51 40.37 2.45 7.62
N SER A 52 39.83 3.25 8.54
CA SER A 52 38.57 2.95 9.22
C SER A 52 37.44 2.79 8.20
N ARG A 53 36.88 1.58 8.10
CA ARG A 53 35.77 1.29 7.19
C ARG A 53 34.49 1.87 7.80
N LEU A 54 34.19 3.12 7.47
CA LEU A 54 32.98 3.82 7.90
C LEU A 54 31.74 2.96 7.59
N VAL A 55 30.97 2.67 8.63
CA VAL A 55 29.85 1.72 8.59
C VAL A 55 28.60 2.40 8.00
N PRO A 56 28.01 1.91 6.90
CA PRO A 56 26.85 2.56 6.29
C PRO A 56 25.55 2.51 7.12
N ASN A 57 25.47 1.63 8.12
CA ASN A 57 24.22 1.33 8.83
C ASN A 57 23.69 2.46 9.72
N ALA A 58 24.56 3.30 10.30
CA ALA A 58 24.14 4.28 11.33
C ALA A 58 23.13 5.33 10.81
N ARG A 59 23.18 5.69 9.52
CA ARG A 59 22.17 6.58 8.91
C ARG A 59 20.82 5.92 8.72
N ARG A 60 20.77 4.59 8.53
CA ARG A 60 19.52 3.86 8.28
C ARG A 60 18.73 3.61 9.55
N THR A 61 19.41 3.31 10.66
CA THR A 61 18.77 3.23 11.99
C THR A 61 18.22 4.58 12.39
N LEU A 62 19.01 5.66 12.29
CA LEU A 62 18.60 7.00 12.70
C LEU A 62 17.43 7.55 11.85
N LEU A 63 17.37 7.23 10.56
CA LEU A 63 16.19 7.56 9.72
C LEU A 63 14.93 6.79 10.13
N ALA A 64 15.05 5.49 10.44
CA ALA A 64 13.93 4.68 10.91
C ALA A 64 13.44 5.16 12.30
N GLU A 65 14.36 5.41 13.23
CA GLU A 65 14.09 5.97 14.56
C GLU A 65 13.37 7.33 14.45
N LEU A 66 13.81 8.22 13.54
CA LEU A 66 13.13 9.50 13.28
C LEU A 66 11.74 9.34 12.66
N GLN A 67 11.49 8.28 11.88
CA GLN A 67 10.15 7.97 11.36
C GLN A 67 9.26 7.43 12.48
N ASP A 68 9.74 6.50 13.29
CA ASP A 68 8.98 5.94 14.41
C ASP A 68 8.66 7.04 15.47
N MET A 69 9.58 7.98 15.73
CA MET A 69 9.31 9.17 16.57
C MET A 69 8.30 10.16 15.97
N LYS A 70 8.15 10.22 14.64
CA LYS A 70 7.08 11.00 13.99
C LYS A 70 5.75 10.25 14.10
N ASP A 71 5.76 8.93 13.95
CA ASP A 71 4.58 8.08 14.05
C ASP A 71 3.97 8.09 15.46
N GLU A 72 4.78 8.18 16.52
CA GLU A 72 4.30 8.35 17.91
C GLU A 72 3.50 9.64 18.12
N LYS A 73 3.77 10.71 17.36
CA LYS A 73 3.03 11.97 17.44
C LYS A 73 1.80 12.02 16.51
N ASN A 74 1.68 11.07 15.59
CA ASN A 74 0.61 11.00 14.60
C ASN A 74 -0.31 9.80 14.87
N ILE A 75 -0.63 9.53 16.13
CA ILE A 75 -1.51 8.45 16.57
C ILE A 75 -2.98 8.83 16.37
N ALA A 76 -3.79 7.89 15.89
CA ALA A 76 -5.24 8.03 15.80
C ALA A 76 -5.86 8.11 17.21
N GLY A 77 -6.82 9.01 17.38
CA GLY A 77 -7.74 8.95 18.53
C GLY A 77 -8.71 7.78 18.41
N PRO A 78 -9.80 7.77 19.19
CA PRO A 78 -10.91 6.86 18.97
C PRO A 78 -11.36 6.90 17.50
N LEU A 79 -11.61 5.74 16.89
CA LEU A 79 -12.16 5.67 15.54
C LEU A 79 -13.63 6.14 15.55
N GLU A 80 -13.89 7.15 14.74
CA GLU A 80 -15.19 7.78 14.53
C GLU A 80 -15.45 7.86 13.02
N TYR A 81 -16.60 7.32 12.60
CA TYR A 81 -17.10 7.34 11.24
C TYR A 81 -18.61 7.12 11.27
N GLU A 82 -19.31 7.59 10.24
CA GLU A 82 -20.76 7.44 10.09
C GLU A 82 -21.07 6.48 8.93
N LEU A 83 -22.22 5.80 9.01
CA LEU A 83 -22.70 4.88 7.98
C LEU A 83 -23.98 5.44 7.31
N PRO A 84 -24.18 5.21 6.00
CA PRO A 84 -23.29 4.49 5.08
C PRO A 84 -22.04 5.30 4.73
N LEU A 85 -20.91 4.60 4.54
CA LEU A 85 -19.69 5.21 4.02
C LEU A 85 -19.94 5.77 2.61
N ARG A 86 -19.22 6.82 2.23
CA ARG A 86 -19.33 7.46 0.91
C ARG A 86 -17.97 7.84 0.39
N ILE A 87 -17.74 7.61 -0.91
CA ILE A 87 -16.51 8.05 -1.57
C ILE A 87 -16.42 9.58 -1.59
N ALA A 88 -15.33 10.10 -1.02
CA ALA A 88 -14.87 11.47 -1.16
C ALA A 88 -14.25 11.63 -2.56
N LEU A 89 -14.78 12.59 -3.31
CA LEU A 89 -14.34 12.92 -4.66
C LEU A 89 -13.31 14.06 -4.60
N TYR A 90 -12.36 14.07 -5.53
CA TYR A 90 -11.50 15.24 -5.73
C TYR A 90 -12.34 16.49 -6.00
N PRO A 91 -12.00 17.68 -5.43
CA PRO A 91 -10.85 18.01 -4.60
C PRO A 91 -11.16 18.05 -3.08
N ASP A 92 -12.00 17.16 -2.54
CA ASP A 92 -12.33 17.16 -1.10
C ASP A 92 -11.06 17.15 -0.22
N PRO A 93 -10.89 18.10 0.70
CA PRO A 93 -9.66 18.24 1.51
C PRO A 93 -9.36 17.01 2.39
N LYS A 94 -10.33 16.12 2.64
CA LYS A 94 -10.09 14.83 3.31
C LYS A 94 -9.10 13.95 2.56
N LEU A 95 -9.04 14.04 1.23
CA LEU A 95 -8.07 13.31 0.41
C LEU A 95 -6.62 13.84 0.59
N ARG A 96 -6.47 15.07 1.08
CA ARG A 96 -5.19 15.74 1.37
C ARG A 96 -4.81 15.76 2.86
N ALA A 97 -5.77 15.51 3.75
CA ALA A 97 -5.53 15.52 5.19
C ALA A 97 -4.55 14.42 5.64
N THR A 98 -3.82 14.69 6.73
CA THR A 98 -2.81 13.77 7.27
C THR A 98 -3.45 12.52 7.88
N ASN A 99 -3.02 11.35 7.43
CA ASN A 99 -3.58 10.07 7.87
C ASN A 99 -2.86 9.53 9.10
N LYS A 100 -3.63 9.34 10.18
CA LYS A 100 -3.12 8.96 11.50
C LYS A 100 -2.82 7.46 11.59
N ARG A 101 -1.79 7.10 12.33
CA ARG A 101 -1.40 5.72 12.61
C ARG A 101 -2.39 5.06 13.58
N ILE A 102 -2.86 3.87 13.23
CA ILE A 102 -3.82 3.08 14.01
C ILE A 102 -3.09 2.38 15.17
N THR A 103 -3.62 2.54 16.38
CA THR A 103 -3.08 1.92 17.61
C THR A 103 -4.11 1.08 18.35
N VAL A 104 -5.40 1.32 18.13
CA VAL A 104 -6.51 0.52 18.66
C VAL A 104 -7.00 -0.43 17.56
N PHE A 105 -7.02 -1.71 17.89
CA PHE A 105 -7.43 -2.80 16.99
C PHE A 105 -8.63 -3.50 17.64
N ASP A 106 -9.82 -2.97 17.36
CA ASP A 106 -11.09 -3.32 17.99
C ASP A 106 -12.18 -3.65 16.93
N GLU A 107 -13.38 -4.00 17.40
CA GLU A 107 -14.53 -4.30 16.53
C GLU A 107 -14.93 -3.11 15.63
N LYS A 108 -14.63 -1.87 16.02
CA LYS A 108 -14.87 -0.69 15.15
C LYS A 108 -13.94 -0.68 13.95
N LEU A 109 -12.67 -1.07 14.12
CA LEU A 109 -11.71 -1.22 13.03
C LEU A 109 -12.09 -2.37 12.10
N GLU A 110 -12.47 -3.53 12.65
CA GLU A 110 -12.94 -4.67 11.86
C GLU A 110 -14.20 -4.31 11.04
N LYS A 111 -15.15 -3.60 11.66
CA LYS A 111 -16.35 -3.10 10.98
C LYS A 111 -15.99 -2.07 9.89
N LEU A 112 -15.09 -1.13 10.15
CA LEU A 112 -14.67 -0.14 9.14
C LEU A 112 -14.10 -0.83 7.89
N ALA A 113 -13.20 -1.80 8.07
CA ALA A 113 -12.62 -2.53 6.94
C ALA A 113 -13.68 -3.33 6.16
N LYS A 114 -14.68 -3.92 6.85
CA LYS A 114 -15.80 -4.58 6.17
C LYS A 114 -16.62 -3.60 5.35
N GLU A 115 -17.07 -2.50 5.93
CA GLU A 115 -17.89 -1.49 5.23
C GLU A 115 -17.11 -0.84 4.07
N MET A 116 -15.78 -0.72 4.18
CA MET A 116 -14.91 -0.34 3.06
C MET A 116 -14.93 -1.36 1.91
N PHE A 117 -14.91 -2.67 2.19
CA PHE A 117 -15.10 -3.68 1.15
C PHE A 117 -16.50 -3.61 0.52
N GLU A 118 -17.56 -3.38 1.31
CA GLU A 118 -18.92 -3.20 0.76
C GLU A 118 -18.93 -2.07 -0.29
N VAL A 119 -18.43 -0.87 0.07
CA VAL A 119 -18.36 0.27 -0.86
C VAL A 119 -17.43 0.02 -2.05
N MET A 120 -16.29 -0.66 -1.83
CA MET A 120 -15.36 -1.02 -2.90
C MET A 120 -16.07 -1.89 -3.96
N TYR A 121 -16.81 -2.92 -3.55
CA TYR A 121 -17.57 -3.76 -4.47
C TYR A 121 -18.80 -3.07 -5.08
N GLU A 122 -19.50 -2.20 -4.33
CA GLU A 122 -20.63 -1.41 -4.86
C GLU A 122 -20.21 -0.39 -5.93
N THR A 123 -18.92 -0.08 -6.02
CA THR A 123 -18.35 0.89 -6.98
C THR A 123 -17.44 0.24 -8.03
N ASP A 124 -17.54 -1.09 -8.20
CA ASP A 124 -16.72 -1.89 -9.12
C ASP A 124 -15.19 -1.69 -8.95
N GLY A 125 -14.77 -1.37 -7.72
CA GLY A 125 -13.38 -1.09 -7.36
C GLY A 125 -12.56 -2.34 -7.00
N VAL A 126 -11.24 -2.25 -7.19
CA VAL A 126 -10.28 -3.30 -6.78
C VAL A 126 -9.49 -2.94 -5.52
N GLY A 127 -9.56 -1.69 -5.07
CA GLY A 127 -8.88 -1.17 -3.88
C GLY A 127 -9.62 0.05 -3.32
N LEU A 128 -9.49 0.26 -2.00
CA LEU A 128 -10.03 1.43 -1.31
C LEU A 128 -9.23 1.75 -0.05
N SER A 129 -8.87 3.01 0.11
CA SER A 129 -8.19 3.54 1.30
C SER A 129 -9.16 4.33 2.19
N ALA A 130 -8.94 4.28 3.52
CA ALA A 130 -9.81 4.96 4.49
C ALA A 130 -10.01 6.48 4.26
N PRO A 131 -9.01 7.25 3.76
CA PRO A 131 -9.19 8.67 3.44
C PRO A 131 -10.25 8.91 2.35
N GLN A 132 -10.41 7.97 1.43
CA GLN A 132 -11.44 8.04 0.38
C GLN A 132 -12.86 7.82 0.92
N VAL A 133 -13.03 7.25 2.11
CA VAL A 133 -14.33 7.24 2.82
C VAL A 133 -14.40 8.30 3.93
N GLY A 134 -13.48 9.26 3.92
CA GLY A 134 -13.42 10.39 4.85
C GLY A 134 -12.88 10.06 6.24
N VAL A 135 -12.20 8.91 6.41
CA VAL A 135 -11.61 8.49 7.68
C VAL A 135 -10.09 8.55 7.56
N ASN A 136 -9.48 9.64 8.02
CA ASN A 136 -8.04 9.91 7.86
C ASN A 136 -7.15 9.08 8.80
N VAL A 137 -7.09 7.77 8.53
CA VAL A 137 -6.25 6.79 9.22
C VAL A 137 -5.51 5.90 8.21
N GLN A 138 -4.42 5.27 8.65
CA GLN A 138 -3.60 4.40 7.81
C GLN A 138 -4.22 2.99 7.68
N LEU A 139 -5.35 2.89 6.99
CA LEU A 139 -6.04 1.64 6.65
C LEU A 139 -6.36 1.59 5.16
N MET A 140 -6.11 0.45 4.53
CA MET A 140 -6.56 0.14 3.17
C MET A 140 -7.11 -1.28 3.09
N VAL A 141 -8.02 -1.48 2.13
CA VAL A 141 -8.55 -2.78 1.73
C VAL A 141 -8.36 -2.93 0.22
N PHE A 142 -8.12 -4.15 -0.27
CA PHE A 142 -8.14 -4.43 -1.71
C PHE A 142 -8.45 -5.90 -2.00
N ASN A 143 -9.03 -6.15 -3.18
CA ASN A 143 -9.21 -7.47 -3.78
C ASN A 143 -8.88 -7.36 -5.28
N PRO A 144 -7.81 -8.01 -5.78
CA PRO A 144 -7.41 -7.92 -7.18
C PRO A 144 -8.45 -8.38 -8.20
N GLU A 145 -9.41 -9.21 -7.81
CA GLU A 145 -10.51 -9.67 -8.69
C GLU A 145 -11.69 -8.71 -8.73
N GLY A 146 -11.78 -7.71 -7.83
CA GLY A 146 -12.88 -6.73 -7.77
C GLY A 146 -14.26 -7.32 -7.46
N GLU A 147 -14.37 -8.62 -7.17
CA GLU A 147 -15.63 -9.33 -7.01
C GLU A 147 -15.69 -10.11 -5.69
N ARG A 148 -16.81 -9.95 -4.96
CA ARG A 148 -17.03 -10.65 -3.69
C ARG A 148 -17.04 -12.17 -3.86
N GLY A 149 -16.22 -12.85 -3.04
CA GLY A 149 -16.10 -14.31 -3.08
C GLY A 149 -15.22 -14.85 -4.21
N LYS A 150 -14.60 -13.96 -5.00
CA LYS A 150 -13.45 -14.26 -5.87
C LYS A 150 -12.19 -13.61 -5.28
N GLY A 151 -11.03 -14.17 -5.59
CA GLY A 151 -9.75 -13.62 -5.14
C GLY A 151 -9.51 -13.75 -3.63
N GLU A 152 -8.69 -12.86 -3.09
CA GLU A 152 -8.35 -12.77 -1.67
C GLU A 152 -8.59 -11.32 -1.19
N GLU A 153 -9.35 -11.17 -0.11
CA GLU A 153 -9.58 -9.90 0.56
C GLU A 153 -8.40 -9.56 1.47
N ILE A 154 -7.63 -8.54 1.09
CA ILE A 154 -6.43 -8.12 1.81
C ILE A 154 -6.69 -6.80 2.54
N VAL A 155 -6.45 -6.78 3.85
CA VAL A 155 -6.56 -5.60 4.72
C VAL A 155 -5.20 -5.27 5.30
N LEU A 156 -4.73 -4.04 5.10
CA LEU A 156 -3.44 -3.56 5.62
C LEU A 156 -3.65 -2.34 6.51
N ALA A 157 -3.35 -2.48 7.80
CA ALA A 157 -3.24 -1.37 8.73
C ALA A 157 -1.75 -0.95 8.87
N ASN A 158 -1.51 0.37 8.95
CA ASN A 158 -0.19 0.98 9.08
C ASN A 158 0.90 0.44 8.10
N PRO A 159 0.61 0.26 6.79
CA PRO A 159 1.59 -0.30 5.86
C PRO A 159 2.82 0.62 5.74
N LYS A 160 4.02 0.01 5.60
CA LYS A 160 5.30 0.68 5.34
C LYS A 160 6.03 -0.05 4.22
N ILE A 161 6.41 0.66 3.15
CA ILE A 161 7.18 0.07 2.04
C ILE A 161 8.68 0.15 2.37
N PHE A 162 9.32 -1.01 2.56
CA PHE A 162 10.76 -1.08 2.85
C PHE A 162 11.63 -1.40 1.63
N LYS A 163 11.02 -1.80 0.50
CA LYS A 163 11.73 -1.98 -0.78
C LYS A 163 10.80 -1.87 -1.99
N TYR A 164 11.21 -1.08 -2.98
CA TYR A 164 10.65 -1.08 -4.34
C TYR A 164 11.54 -1.90 -5.30
N ALA A 165 10.98 -2.41 -6.38
CA ALA A 165 11.76 -2.86 -7.54
C ALA A 165 12.34 -1.68 -8.32
N SER A 166 13.49 -1.88 -8.96
CA SER A 166 14.09 -0.93 -9.91
C SER A 166 13.34 -0.92 -11.25
N LYS A 167 12.84 -2.08 -11.70
CA LYS A 167 11.98 -2.14 -12.89
C LYS A 167 10.64 -1.48 -12.60
N ARG A 168 10.25 -0.58 -13.49
CA ARG A 168 8.93 0.09 -13.51
C ARG A 168 8.10 -0.43 -14.69
N THR A 169 6.80 -0.13 -14.67
CA THR A 169 5.87 -0.35 -15.77
C THR A 169 4.85 0.77 -15.81
N LEU A 170 4.52 1.21 -17.02
CA LEU A 170 3.37 2.05 -17.32
C LEU A 170 2.10 1.20 -17.27
N PHE A 171 0.96 1.80 -16.90
CA PHE A 171 -0.37 1.21 -16.89
C PHE A 171 -1.41 2.34 -16.70
N ALA A 172 -2.56 2.24 -17.36
CA ALA A 172 -3.67 3.17 -17.14
C ALA A 172 -4.30 2.92 -15.76
N GLU A 173 -4.26 3.91 -14.88
CA GLU A 173 -4.91 3.89 -13.57
C GLU A 173 -6.18 4.74 -13.61
N GLY A 174 -7.27 4.20 -13.06
CA GLY A 174 -8.43 4.96 -12.61
C GLY A 174 -8.44 5.07 -11.08
N CYS A 175 -9.34 5.87 -10.52
CA CYS A 175 -9.50 6.04 -9.08
C CYS A 175 -10.97 6.34 -8.73
N LEU A 176 -11.50 5.72 -7.68
CA LEU A 176 -12.89 5.95 -7.22
C LEU A 176 -13.15 7.43 -6.83
N SER A 177 -12.12 8.14 -6.38
CA SER A 177 -12.18 9.58 -6.07
C SER A 177 -12.13 10.49 -7.31
N PHE A 178 -11.91 9.94 -8.50
CA PHE A 178 -11.83 10.65 -9.77
C PHE A 178 -12.68 9.94 -10.84
N PRO A 179 -14.03 10.02 -10.74
CA PRO A 179 -14.92 9.31 -11.65
C PRO A 179 -14.66 9.66 -13.11
N GLU A 180 -14.71 8.65 -13.99
CA GLU A 180 -14.49 8.77 -15.44
C GLU A 180 -13.08 9.23 -15.87
N ILE A 181 -12.11 9.36 -14.95
CA ILE A 181 -10.72 9.71 -15.27
C ILE A 181 -9.81 8.48 -15.18
N GLU A 182 -9.28 8.07 -16.33
CA GLU A 182 -8.21 7.07 -16.45
C GLU A 182 -7.00 7.70 -17.14
N ALA A 183 -5.78 7.42 -16.65
CA ALA A 183 -4.55 7.92 -17.28
C ALA A 183 -3.32 7.09 -16.93
N ASP A 184 -2.30 7.13 -17.80
CA ASP A 184 -1.08 6.32 -17.69
C ASP A 184 -0.17 6.77 -16.53
N VAL A 185 0.08 5.86 -15.59
CA VAL A 185 0.95 6.08 -14.43
C VAL A 185 2.07 5.04 -14.38
N GLU A 186 3.31 5.50 -14.17
CA GLU A 186 4.49 4.64 -14.11
C GLU A 186 4.88 4.29 -12.66
N ARG A 187 4.79 3.01 -12.28
CA ARG A 187 5.16 2.53 -10.94
C ARG A 187 6.09 1.30 -10.98
N PRO A 188 6.92 1.08 -9.93
CA PRO A 188 7.63 -0.19 -9.71
C PRO A 188 6.76 -1.44 -9.87
N VAL A 189 7.30 -2.49 -10.50
CA VAL A 189 6.55 -3.74 -10.80
C VAL A 189 6.30 -4.64 -9.59
N SER A 190 6.92 -4.33 -8.44
CA SER A 190 6.75 -5.07 -7.19
C SER A 190 7.27 -4.27 -6.02
N VAL A 191 6.71 -4.52 -4.83
CA VAL A 191 7.09 -3.90 -3.56
C VAL A 191 7.25 -4.93 -2.46
N LYS A 192 7.97 -4.58 -1.40
CA LYS A 192 7.97 -5.30 -0.12
C LYS A 192 7.53 -4.38 0.99
N ILE A 193 6.59 -4.88 1.79
CA ILE A 193 5.76 -4.11 2.70
C ILE A 193 5.81 -4.79 4.07
N GLU A 194 5.98 -4.01 5.14
CA GLU A 194 5.60 -4.39 6.50
C GLU A 194 4.22 -3.80 6.77
N ALA A 195 3.29 -4.56 7.34
CA ALA A 195 1.96 -4.09 7.70
C ALA A 195 1.46 -4.76 9.00
N GLN A 196 0.31 -4.33 9.50
CA GLN A 196 -0.42 -4.95 10.60
C GLN A 196 -1.76 -5.48 10.10
N ASP A 197 -2.20 -6.63 10.62
CA ASP A 197 -3.56 -7.14 10.39
C ASP A 197 -4.58 -6.40 11.28
N LEU A 198 -5.86 -6.74 11.13
CA LEU A 198 -6.96 -6.19 11.95
C LEU A 198 -6.83 -6.47 13.46
N LYS A 199 -5.92 -7.37 13.87
CA LYS A 199 -5.63 -7.72 15.26
C LYS A 199 -4.31 -7.09 15.73
N GLY A 200 -3.73 -6.19 14.94
CA GLY A 200 -2.48 -5.49 15.22
C GLY A 200 -1.22 -6.33 15.03
N LYS A 201 -1.32 -7.59 14.58
CA LYS A 201 -0.16 -8.46 14.40
C LYS A 201 0.61 -8.03 13.15
N LYS A 202 1.91 -7.76 13.33
CA LYS A 202 2.82 -7.42 12.23
C LYS A 202 3.08 -8.61 11.29
N PHE A 203 3.18 -8.32 10.00
CA PHE A 203 3.62 -9.27 8.97
C PHE A 203 4.31 -8.55 7.80
N ASP A 204 5.11 -9.32 7.05
CA ASP A 204 5.73 -8.89 5.79
C ASP A 204 4.98 -9.49 4.61
N ILE A 205 4.79 -8.72 3.54
CA ILE A 205 4.22 -9.19 2.27
C ILE A 205 5.02 -8.66 1.06
N HIS A 206 5.08 -9.45 -0.01
CA HIS A 206 5.79 -9.10 -1.25
C HIS A 206 4.85 -9.21 -2.45
N LEU A 207 4.20 -8.09 -2.76
CA LEU A 207 3.27 -7.97 -3.88
C LEU A 207 4.00 -7.74 -5.20
N LYS A 208 3.42 -8.22 -6.30
CA LYS A 208 3.93 -8.07 -7.68
C LYS A 208 2.79 -7.76 -8.64
N GLY A 209 3.11 -7.27 -9.84
CA GLY A 209 2.12 -7.12 -10.91
C GLY A 209 0.97 -6.21 -10.50
N PHE A 210 -0.27 -6.69 -10.66
CA PHE A 210 -1.49 -5.92 -10.41
C PHE A 210 -1.72 -5.64 -8.91
N GLU A 211 -1.46 -6.61 -8.02
CA GLU A 211 -1.52 -6.37 -6.56
C GLU A 211 -0.57 -5.24 -6.13
N ALA A 212 0.67 -5.25 -6.65
CA ALA A 212 1.62 -4.19 -6.36
C ALA A 212 1.18 -2.85 -6.95
N ARG A 213 0.45 -2.86 -8.07
CA ARG A 213 -0.11 -1.66 -8.69
C ARG A 213 -1.21 -1.06 -7.80
N ILE A 214 -2.22 -1.85 -7.43
CA ILE A 214 -3.32 -1.43 -6.53
C ILE A 214 -2.75 -0.92 -5.21
N PHE A 215 -1.93 -1.72 -4.53
CA PHE A 215 -1.34 -1.34 -3.25
C PHE A 215 -0.55 -0.02 -3.32
N GLN A 216 0.22 0.24 -4.39
CA GLN A 216 0.96 1.49 -4.52
C GLN A 216 0.05 2.70 -4.79
N HIS A 217 -1.14 2.49 -5.37
CA HIS A 217 -2.17 3.52 -5.53
C HIS A 217 -2.81 3.84 -4.18
N GLU A 218 -3.31 2.83 -3.46
CA GLU A 218 -3.89 3.00 -2.12
C GLU A 218 -2.88 3.55 -1.11
N PHE A 219 -1.60 3.19 -1.25
CA PHE A 219 -0.55 3.71 -0.37
C PHE A 219 -0.30 5.20 -0.60
N ASP A 220 -0.40 5.68 -1.84
CA ASP A 220 -0.30 7.12 -2.14
C ASP A 220 -1.43 7.90 -1.45
N HIS A 221 -2.67 7.38 -1.46
CA HIS A 221 -3.77 7.98 -0.69
C HIS A 221 -3.48 8.04 0.81
N LEU A 222 -2.87 6.99 1.39
CA LEU A 222 -2.42 7.04 2.80
C LEU A 222 -1.30 8.06 3.04
N GLN A 223 -0.51 8.42 2.01
CA GLN A 223 0.46 9.51 2.03
C GLN A 223 -0.12 10.85 1.52
N SER A 224 -1.45 10.98 1.41
CA SER A 224 -2.14 12.21 0.96
C SER A 224 -1.71 12.68 -0.46
N THR A 225 -1.17 11.75 -1.25
CA THR A 225 -0.72 11.90 -2.64
C THR A 225 -1.77 11.32 -3.57
N LEU A 226 -2.10 12.02 -4.65
CA LEU A 226 -3.12 11.61 -5.61
C LEU A 226 -2.46 11.12 -6.90
N PHE A 227 -3.09 10.17 -7.59
CA PHE A 227 -2.47 9.46 -8.72
C PHE A 227 -2.00 10.38 -9.87
N PHE A 228 -2.64 11.54 -10.06
CA PHE A 228 -2.23 12.53 -11.06
C PHE A 228 -0.85 13.16 -10.80
N GLU A 229 -0.39 13.20 -9.54
CA GLU A 229 0.97 13.65 -9.18
C GLU A 229 2.05 12.63 -9.57
N ARG A 230 1.66 11.42 -10.00
CA ARG A 230 2.55 10.38 -10.53
C ARG A 230 2.59 10.38 -12.06
N MET A 231 1.79 11.21 -12.73
CA MET A 231 1.76 11.31 -14.19
C MET A 231 2.92 12.13 -14.74
N THR A 232 3.24 11.94 -16.02
CA THR A 232 4.11 12.87 -16.74
C THR A 232 3.35 14.17 -17.07
N PRO A 233 4.02 15.32 -17.28
CA PRO A 233 3.34 16.57 -17.63
C PRO A 233 2.41 16.43 -18.84
N ALA A 234 2.86 15.73 -19.89
CA ALA A 234 2.08 15.50 -21.11
C ALA A 234 0.84 14.61 -20.87
N VAL A 235 0.87 13.68 -19.91
CA VAL A 235 -0.31 12.89 -19.51
C VAL A 235 -1.24 13.74 -18.65
N LEU A 236 -0.70 14.50 -17.68
CA LEU A 236 -1.49 15.38 -16.83
C LEU A 236 -2.28 16.41 -17.64
N GLU A 237 -1.66 17.02 -18.66
CA GLU A 237 -2.31 17.96 -19.59
C GLU A 237 -3.60 17.40 -20.22
N THR A 238 -3.67 16.08 -20.48
CA THR A 238 -4.85 15.44 -21.07
C THR A 238 -6.07 15.38 -20.12
N ILE A 239 -5.83 15.34 -18.81
CA ILE A 239 -6.90 15.22 -17.79
C ILE A 239 -7.25 16.53 -17.09
N ILE A 240 -6.49 17.62 -17.30
CA ILE A 240 -6.78 18.95 -16.71
C ILE A 240 -8.25 19.37 -16.90
N PRO A 241 -8.90 19.24 -18.08
CA PRO A 241 -10.30 19.63 -18.24
C PRO A 241 -11.27 18.81 -17.36
N ALA A 242 -10.95 17.55 -17.09
CA ALA A 242 -11.75 16.68 -16.22
C ALA A 242 -11.53 17.01 -14.73
N LEU A 243 -10.28 17.32 -14.33
CA LEU A 243 -9.97 17.82 -12.98
C LEU A 243 -10.69 19.16 -12.70
N GLN A 244 -10.64 20.10 -13.65
CA GLN A 244 -11.37 21.37 -13.57
C GLN A 244 -12.89 21.17 -13.48
N LYS A 245 -13.44 20.15 -14.16
CA LYS A 245 -14.86 19.80 -14.00
C LYS A 245 -15.16 19.37 -12.55
N LEU A 246 -14.35 18.49 -11.97
CA LEU A 246 -14.52 18.04 -10.58
C LEU A 246 -14.40 19.19 -9.57
N GLU A 247 -13.46 20.12 -9.78
CA GLU A 247 -13.32 21.34 -8.97
C GLU A 247 -14.56 22.25 -9.04
N ASN A 248 -15.11 22.44 -10.24
CA ASN A 248 -16.35 23.19 -10.44
C ASN A 248 -17.57 22.49 -9.82
N ASP A 249 -17.70 21.18 -9.97
CA ASP A 249 -18.78 20.37 -9.38
C ASP A 249 -18.71 20.42 -7.84
N TYR A 250 -17.51 20.38 -7.26
CA TYR A 250 -17.29 20.57 -5.82
C TYR A 250 -17.69 21.97 -5.36
N MET A 251 -17.31 23.02 -6.10
CA MET A 251 -17.67 24.40 -5.76
C MET A 251 -19.18 24.61 -5.81
N GLN A 252 -19.87 24.07 -6.81
CA GLN A 252 -21.34 24.12 -6.91
C GLN A 252 -22.02 23.36 -5.76
N LYS A 253 -21.46 22.22 -5.34
CA LYS A 253 -22.02 21.38 -4.28
C LYS A 253 -21.78 21.92 -2.86
N THR A 254 -20.64 22.58 -2.62
CA THR A 254 -20.22 23.01 -1.26
C THR A 254 -20.34 24.51 -1.03
N GLY A 255 -20.40 25.33 -2.10
CA GLY A 255 -20.29 26.78 -2.01
C GLY A 255 -18.88 27.28 -1.67
N GLN A 256 -17.87 26.40 -1.65
CA GLN A 256 -16.47 26.72 -1.33
C GLN A 256 -15.59 26.51 -2.58
N PRO A 257 -14.56 27.33 -2.80
CA PRO A 257 -13.58 27.05 -3.85
C PRO A 257 -12.87 25.72 -3.58
N ALA A 258 -12.32 25.11 -4.63
CA ALA A 258 -11.37 24.02 -4.46
C ALA A 258 -10.19 24.48 -3.57
N PRO A 259 -9.75 23.67 -2.59
CA PRO A 259 -8.62 24.04 -1.75
C PRO A 259 -7.34 24.16 -2.58
N GLU A 260 -6.54 25.20 -2.31
CA GLU A 260 -5.21 25.36 -2.91
C GLU A 260 -4.30 24.18 -2.55
N THR A 261 -3.63 23.61 -3.56
CA THR A 261 -2.73 22.44 -3.44
C THR A 261 -1.27 22.83 -3.37
#